data_AF-A0A5D3D1R0-F1
#
_entry.id   AF-A0A5D3D1R0-F1
#
_cell.length_a   1.000
_cell.length_b   1.000
_cell.length_c   1.000
_cell.angle_alpha   90.00
_cell.angle_beta   90.00
_cell.angle_gamma   90.00
#
_symmetry.space_group_name_H-M   'P 1'
#
loop_
_entity.id
_entity.type
_entity.pdbx_description
1 polymer ?
#
loop_
_entity_poly.entity_id
_entity_poly.type
_entity_poly.pdbx_seq_one_letter_code
_entity_poly.pdbx_strand_id
1 'polypeptide(L)'
;MLLELLRAAFPMCNSTISSSFYEAKRKLRDLGLGYETIHACKYDCVLYWKEFVDLQHCPTCGEARYKEGSADMRWHRDKHVETDDVLRHPADAEGWKHFDSEFPDFGYDPRNVRLGLASDGFNPFGQMSTSYSMWLVVLLPYNLPP
;
A
#
# COMPACT_ATOMS: atom_id res chain seq x y z
N MET A 1 8.13 8.29 10.23
CA MET A 1 9.19 7.80 9.32
C MET A 1 8.77 7.92 7.86
N LEU A 2 7.67 7.28 7.40
CA LEU A 2 7.23 7.41 6.00
C LEU A 2 6.85 8.85 5.59
N LEU A 3 6.07 9.56 6.40
CA LEU A 3 5.66 10.94 6.08
C LEU A 3 6.86 11.90 5.94
N GLU A 4 7.90 11.69 6.75
CA GLU A 4 9.14 12.47 6.68
C GLU A 4 9.95 12.14 5.41
N LEU A 5 10.01 10.87 5.02
CA LEU A 5 10.62 10.47 3.75
C LEU A 5 9.88 11.08 2.55
N LEU A 6 8.54 11.11 2.58
CA LEU A 6 7.75 11.74 1.52
C LEU A 6 7.98 13.26 1.45
N ARG A 7 8.13 13.94 2.59
CA ARG A 7 8.47 15.37 2.62
C ARG A 7 9.85 15.65 2.04
N ALA A 8 10.83 14.80 2.34
CA ALA A 8 12.17 14.89 1.78
C ALA A 8 12.17 14.64 0.26
N ALA A 9 11.41 13.64 -0.20
CA ALA A 9 11.29 13.31 -1.62
C ALA A 9 10.50 14.36 -2.43
N PHE A 10 9.54 15.06 -1.79
CA PHE A 10 8.71 16.08 -2.43
C PHE A 10 8.79 17.44 -1.69
N PRO A 11 9.92 18.16 -1.76
CA PRO A 11 10.13 19.41 -1.01
C PRO A 11 9.10 20.49 -1.31
N MET A 12 8.61 20.54 -2.55
CA MET A 12 7.59 21.50 -2.99
C MET A 12 6.22 21.29 -2.32
N CYS A 13 5.96 20.08 -1.81
CA CYS A 13 4.71 19.70 -1.17
C CYS A 13 4.83 19.57 0.36
N ASN A 14 5.94 20.01 0.95
CA ASN A 14 6.23 19.83 2.37
C ASN A 14 5.13 20.42 3.28
N SER A 15 4.57 21.58 2.91
CA SER A 15 3.47 22.23 3.63
C SER A 15 2.11 21.54 3.44
N THR A 16 1.93 20.78 2.35
CA THR A 16 0.69 20.07 2.04
C THR A 16 0.66 18.68 2.71
N ILE A 17 1.81 17.99 2.75
CA ILE A 17 1.95 16.68 3.39
C ILE A 17 1.78 16.84 4.90
N SER A 18 0.74 16.19 5.45
CA SER A 18 0.42 16.23 6.88
C SER A 18 1.59 15.74 7.74
N SER A 19 1.73 16.33 8.92
CA SER A 19 2.85 16.03 9.83
C SER A 19 2.68 14.73 10.59
N SER A 20 1.44 14.22 10.63
CA SER A 20 1.11 12.98 11.31
C SER A 20 0.03 12.21 10.56
N PHE A 21 -0.05 10.92 10.86
CA PHE A 21 -1.12 10.06 10.38
C PHE A 21 -2.50 10.56 10.86
N TYR A 22 -2.58 11.07 12.10
CA TYR A 22 -3.81 11.64 12.64
C TYR A 22 -4.29 12.84 11.81
N GLU A 23 -3.40 13.77 11.48
CA GLU A 23 -3.75 14.93 10.64
C GLU A 23 -4.14 14.52 9.22
N ALA A 24 -3.44 13.54 8.63
CA ALA A 24 -3.82 12.98 7.33
C ALA A 24 -5.24 12.38 7.38
N LYS A 25 -5.53 11.54 8.39
CA LYS A 25 -6.84 10.91 8.57
C LYS A 25 -7.95 11.93 8.84
N ARG A 26 -7.65 12.98 9.61
CA ARG A 26 -8.58 14.08 9.86
C ARG A 26 -8.94 14.80 8.55
N LYS A 27 -7.95 15.19 7.75
CA LYS A 27 -8.19 15.83 6.44
C LYS A 27 -9.01 14.93 5.50
N LEU A 28 -8.72 13.63 5.42
CA LEU A 28 -9.52 12.70 4.61
C LEU A 28 -10.97 12.63 5.07
N ARG A 29 -11.22 12.60 6.38
CA ARG A 29 -12.57 12.62 6.93
C ARG A 29 -13.30 13.95 6.64
N ASP A 30 -12.62 15.08 6.76
CA ASP A 30 -13.18 16.41 6.49
C ASP A 30 -13.58 16.56 5.01
N LEU A 31 -12.91 15.82 4.11
CA LEU A 31 -13.23 15.73 2.67
C LEU A 31 -14.33 14.70 2.35
N GLY A 32 -14.93 14.06 3.35
CA GLY A 32 -15.92 12.99 3.13
C GLY A 32 -15.32 11.66 2.65
N LEU A 33 -13.99 11.53 2.62
CA LEU A 33 -13.24 10.32 2.27
C LEU A 33 -12.82 9.52 3.52
N GLY A 34 -13.56 9.65 4.62
CA GLY A 34 -13.34 8.86 5.81
C GLY A 34 -13.68 7.40 5.53
N TYR A 35 -12.75 6.48 5.81
CA TYR A 35 -12.97 5.04 5.68
C TYR A 35 -12.79 4.33 7.02
N GLU A 36 -13.59 3.30 7.24
CA GLU A 36 -13.37 2.31 8.30
C GLU A 36 -12.70 1.08 7.69
N THR A 37 -11.52 0.71 8.20
CA THR A 37 -10.82 -0.50 7.78
C THR A 37 -11.37 -1.69 8.53
N ILE A 38 -11.98 -2.62 7.82
CA ILE A 38 -12.44 -3.90 8.37
C ILE A 38 -11.49 -4.98 7.87
N HIS A 39 -10.99 -5.83 8.77
CA HIS A 39 -10.11 -6.92 8.38
C HIS A 39 -10.96 -8.03 7.75
N ALA A 40 -10.45 -8.67 6.71
CA ALA A 40 -11.05 -9.85 6.09
C ALA A 40 -10.16 -11.08 6.34
N CYS A 41 -10.77 -12.25 6.43
CA CYS A 41 -10.03 -13.51 6.40
C CYS A 41 -9.33 -13.67 5.04
N LYS A 42 -8.13 -14.25 5.01
CA LYS A 42 -7.36 -14.54 3.79
C LYS A 42 -8.15 -15.33 2.73
N TYR A 43 -9.07 -16.19 3.15
CA TYR A 43 -9.91 -17.00 2.27
C TYR A 43 -11.36 -16.46 2.19
N ASP A 44 -11.53 -15.16 2.47
CA ASP A 44 -12.81 -14.44 2.44
C ASP A 44 -13.97 -15.08 3.23
N CYS A 45 -13.64 -15.92 4.21
CA CYS A 45 -14.63 -16.65 5.00
C CYS A 45 -15.45 -15.74 5.93
N VAL A 46 -14.84 -14.66 6.42
CA VAL A 46 -15.47 -13.74 7.38
C VAL A 46 -14.85 -12.35 7.29
N LEU A 47 -15.67 -11.33 7.54
CA LEU A 47 -15.22 -9.99 7.90
C LEU A 47 -15.18 -9.87 9.43
N TYR A 48 -14.06 -9.41 9.98
CA TYR A 48 -13.89 -9.23 11.43
C TYR A 48 -14.64 -7.98 11.90
N TRP A 49 -15.97 -8.07 11.88
CA TRP A 49 -16.93 -7.02 12.20
C TRP A 49 -17.97 -7.53 13.19
N LYS A 50 -18.54 -6.62 13.99
CA LYS A 50 -19.51 -6.91 15.07
C LYS A 50 -19.03 -8.04 16.00
N GLU A 51 -19.71 -9.17 16.01
CA GLU A 51 -19.43 -10.32 16.88
C GLU A 51 -18.08 -10.99 16.60
N PHE A 52 -17.48 -10.74 15.44
CA PHE A 52 -16.17 -11.27 15.08
C PHE A 52 -15.02 -10.28 15.32
N VAL A 53 -15.30 -9.11 15.93
CA VAL A 53 -14.31 -8.02 16.06
C VAL A 53 -13.09 -8.40 16.89
N ASP A 54 -13.23 -9.25 17.90
CA ASP A 54 -12.14 -9.62 18.82
C ASP A 54 -11.48 -10.96 18.46
N LEU A 55 -11.98 -11.65 17.43
CA LEU A 55 -11.42 -12.93 17.02
C LEU A 55 -10.01 -12.77 16.47
N GLN A 56 -9.11 -13.64 16.92
CA GLN A 56 -7.73 -13.73 16.46
C GLN A 56 -7.55 -14.77 15.35
N HIS A 57 -8.49 -15.69 15.21
CA HIS A 57 -8.49 -16.76 14.20
C HIS A 57 -9.85 -16.78 13.52
N CYS A 58 -9.87 -17.14 12.23
CA CYS A 58 -11.11 -17.28 11.48
C CYS A 58 -11.92 -18.44 12.05
N PRO A 59 -13.21 -18.24 12.39
CA PRO A 59 -14.05 -19.31 12.93
C PRO A 59 -14.35 -20.41 11.90
N THR A 60 -14.21 -20.13 10.61
CA THR A 60 -14.50 -21.08 9.51
C THR A 60 -13.28 -21.91 9.11
N CYS A 61 -12.14 -21.26 8.86
CA CYS A 61 -10.95 -21.93 8.32
C CYS A 61 -9.78 -22.05 9.32
N GLY A 62 -9.90 -21.45 10.51
CA GLY A 62 -8.86 -21.49 11.54
C GLY A 62 -7.64 -20.60 11.30
N GLU A 63 -7.52 -19.98 10.11
CA GLU A 63 -6.38 -19.12 9.77
C GLU A 63 -6.29 -17.91 10.73
N ALA A 64 -5.07 -17.52 11.09
CA ALA A 64 -4.83 -16.33 11.91
C ALA A 64 -5.31 -15.06 11.19
N ARG A 65 -5.90 -14.14 11.96
CA ARG A 65 -6.35 -12.81 11.48
C ARG A 65 -5.18 -11.95 11.04
N TYR A 66 -4.08 -12.03 11.76
CA TYR A 66 -2.86 -11.27 11.50
C TYR A 66 -1.80 -12.22 10.95
N LYS A 67 -1.20 -11.86 9.82
CA LYS A 67 0.00 -12.54 9.32
C LYS A 67 1.24 -11.89 9.90
N GLU A 68 2.28 -12.70 10.10
CA GLU A 68 3.62 -12.20 10.38
C GLU A 68 4.23 -11.60 9.09
N GLY A 69 4.20 -10.28 8.97
CA GLY A 69 4.55 -9.57 7.73
C GLY A 69 6.04 -9.63 7.34
N SER A 70 6.95 -10.05 8.23
CA SER A 70 8.40 -9.99 7.94
C SER A 70 8.86 -11.01 6.90
N ALA A 71 8.18 -12.16 6.81
CA ALA A 71 8.45 -13.16 5.78
C ALA A 71 7.85 -12.74 4.42
N ASP A 72 6.66 -12.15 4.44
CA ASP A 72 5.96 -11.73 3.22
C ASP A 72 6.66 -10.55 2.51
N MET A 73 7.36 -9.68 3.23
CA MET A 73 8.17 -8.60 2.63
C MET A 73 9.36 -9.10 1.78
N ARG A 74 9.72 -10.39 1.90
CA ARG A 74 10.76 -11.05 1.10
C ARG A 74 10.17 -12.04 0.08
N TRP A 75 8.85 -12.07 -0.07
CA TRP A 75 8.15 -13.05 -0.91
C TRP A 75 8.66 -13.00 -2.35
N HIS A 76 8.87 -11.79 -2.89
CA HIS A 76 9.37 -11.52 -4.24
C HIS A 76 10.71 -12.19 -4.58
N ARG A 77 11.49 -12.61 -3.58
CA ARG A 77 12.79 -13.27 -3.73
C ARG A 77 12.77 -14.70 -3.23
N ASP A 78 12.15 -14.91 -2.07
CA ASP A 78 12.24 -16.19 -1.37
C ASP A 78 11.19 -17.21 -1.86
N LYS A 79 10.07 -16.74 -2.43
CA LYS A 79 8.91 -17.59 -2.82
C LYS A 79 8.38 -17.32 -4.22
N HIS A 80 8.88 -16.29 -4.88
CA HIS A 80 8.48 -15.92 -6.23
C HIS A 80 8.86 -17.02 -7.23
N VAL A 81 7.93 -17.35 -8.11
CA VAL A 81 8.16 -18.29 -9.22
C VAL A 81 8.01 -17.48 -10.49
N GLU A 82 9.09 -17.34 -11.25
CA GLU A 82 9.02 -16.73 -12.57
C GLU A 82 8.26 -17.68 -13.52
N THR A 83 7.28 -17.14 -14.23
CA THR A 83 6.67 -17.82 -15.38
C THR A 83 6.85 -16.94 -16.59
N ASP A 84 7.33 -17.54 -17.67
CA ASP A 84 7.49 -16.86 -18.95
C ASP A 84 6.14 -16.29 -19.42
N ASP A 85 6.19 -15.07 -19.95
CA ASP A 85 5.07 -14.35 -20.56
C ASP A 85 3.86 -14.05 -19.65
N VAL A 86 3.99 -14.13 -18.31
CA VAL A 86 2.90 -13.77 -17.37
C VAL A 86 3.37 -12.78 -16.31
N LEU A 87 2.75 -11.59 -16.29
CA LEU A 87 2.98 -10.57 -15.27
C LEU A 87 2.06 -10.82 -14.06
N ARG A 88 2.54 -11.56 -13.05
CA ARG A 88 1.76 -11.90 -11.83
C ARG A 88 2.06 -10.96 -10.67
N HIS A 89 3.25 -10.37 -10.66
CA HIS A 89 3.71 -9.48 -9.62
C HIS A 89 4.57 -8.36 -10.23
N PRO A 90 4.67 -7.15 -9.64
CA PRO A 90 5.55 -6.09 -10.15
C PRO A 90 7.02 -6.50 -10.34
N ALA A 91 7.49 -7.53 -9.61
CA ALA A 91 8.83 -8.11 -9.77
C ALA A 91 9.06 -8.78 -11.14
N ASP A 92 8.00 -9.20 -11.83
CA ASP A 92 8.07 -9.77 -13.17
C ASP A 92 8.37 -8.69 -14.23
N ALA A 93 8.06 -7.41 -13.93
CA ALA A 93 8.14 -6.31 -14.88
C ALA A 93 9.58 -5.92 -15.21
N GLU A 94 9.83 -5.53 -16.46
CA GLU A 94 11.14 -5.04 -16.91
C GLU A 94 11.63 -3.85 -16.09
N GLY A 95 10.73 -2.95 -15.66
CA GLY A 95 11.09 -1.81 -14.82
C GLY A 95 11.73 -2.20 -13.49
N TRP A 96 11.28 -3.31 -12.89
CA TRP A 96 11.88 -3.84 -11.67
C TRP A 96 13.28 -4.41 -11.94
N LYS A 97 13.40 -5.23 -12.98
CA LYS A 97 14.67 -5.87 -13.37
C LYS A 97 15.72 -4.81 -13.73
N HIS A 98 15.32 -3.78 -14.47
CA HIS A 98 16.15 -2.63 -14.80
C HIS A 98 16.62 -1.90 -13.54
N PHE A 99 15.70 -1.61 -12.60
CA PHE A 99 16.04 -0.95 -11.35
C PHE A 99 17.06 -1.74 -10.52
N ASP A 100 16.88 -3.06 -10.37
CA ASP A 100 17.82 -3.91 -9.63
C ASP A 100 19.20 -3.98 -10.33
N SER A 101 19.25 -3.85 -11.65
CA SER A 101 20.51 -3.73 -12.41
C SER A 101 21.20 -2.38 -12.21
N GLU A 102 20.44 -1.30 -12.06
CA GLU A 102 20.97 0.06 -11.87
C GLU A 102 21.43 0.29 -10.42
N PHE A 103 20.72 -0.29 -9.45
CA PHE A 103 20.96 -0.15 -8.02
C PHE A 103 21.23 -1.52 -7.34
N PRO A 104 22.36 -2.18 -7.64
CA PRO A 104 22.63 -3.54 -7.17
C PRO A 104 22.67 -3.66 -5.64
N ASP A 105 23.21 -2.65 -4.93
CA ASP A 105 23.22 -2.62 -3.46
C ASP A 105 21.81 -2.59 -2.87
N PHE A 106 20.87 -1.91 -3.56
CA PHE A 106 19.47 -1.91 -3.16
C PHE A 106 18.80 -3.23 -3.50
N GLY A 107 19.02 -3.77 -4.71
CA GLY A 107 18.47 -5.05 -5.14
C GLY A 107 18.92 -6.23 -4.29
N TYR A 108 20.15 -6.18 -3.78
CA TYR A 108 20.77 -7.24 -2.99
C TYR A 108 20.04 -7.52 -1.66
N ASP A 109 19.60 -6.48 -0.94
CA ASP A 109 18.83 -6.66 0.29
C ASP A 109 17.32 -6.75 -0.01
N PRO A 110 16.69 -7.92 0.16
CA PRO A 110 15.28 -8.15 -0.16
C PRO A 110 14.34 -7.40 0.79
N ARG A 111 14.86 -6.95 1.94
CA ARG A 111 14.10 -6.21 2.96
C ARG A 111 13.91 -4.75 2.55
N ASN A 112 14.63 -4.30 1.53
CA ASN A 112 14.45 -2.98 0.96
C ASN A 112 13.03 -2.85 0.39
N VAL A 113 12.33 -1.84 0.90
CA VAL A 113 10.91 -1.61 0.61
C VAL A 113 10.77 -0.89 -0.72
N ARG A 114 9.98 -1.50 -1.61
CA ARG A 114 9.59 -0.95 -2.90
C ARG A 114 8.16 -0.48 -2.81
N LEU A 115 7.94 0.78 -3.21
CA LEU A 115 6.65 1.45 -3.12
C LEU A 115 6.20 1.83 -4.52
N GLY A 116 5.04 1.33 -4.92
CA GLY A 116 4.32 1.84 -6.07
C GLY A 116 3.60 3.13 -5.68
N LEU A 117 3.82 4.18 -6.47
CA LEU A 117 3.10 5.44 -6.35
C LEU A 117 2.26 5.63 -7.61
N ALA A 118 0.95 5.75 -7.43
CA ALA A 118 0.01 6.07 -8.50
C ALA A 118 -0.76 7.33 -8.10
N SER A 119 -0.90 8.26 -9.04
CA SER A 119 -1.78 9.41 -8.90
C SER A 119 -2.74 9.44 -10.07
N ASP A 120 -4.04 9.43 -9.79
CA ASP A 120 -5.07 9.66 -10.80
C ASP A 120 -5.80 10.97 -10.49
N GLY A 121 -6.18 11.67 -11.55
CA GLY A 121 -6.91 12.93 -11.50
C GLY A 121 -8.35 12.71 -11.16
N PHE A 122 -8.64 12.49 -9.88
CA PHE A 122 -10.01 12.47 -9.41
C PHE A 122 -10.50 13.91 -9.15
N ASN A 123 -11.59 14.33 -9.77
CA ASN A 123 -12.30 15.55 -9.37
C ASN A 123 -13.43 15.17 -8.41
N PRO A 124 -13.24 15.22 -7.07
CA PRO A 124 -14.23 14.75 -6.13
C PRO A 124 -15.53 15.58 -6.10
N PHE A 125 -15.56 16.74 -6.74
CA PHE A 125 -16.70 17.65 -6.65
C PHE A 125 -17.71 17.53 -7.79
N GLY A 126 -17.50 16.63 -8.75
CA GLY A 126 -18.49 16.23 -9.77
C GLY A 126 -18.92 17.32 -10.77
N GLN A 127 -19.10 18.59 -10.37
CA GLN A 127 -19.53 19.68 -11.25
C GLN A 127 -19.52 21.12 -10.67
N MET A 128 -19.09 21.41 -9.43
CA MET A 128 -19.15 22.80 -8.94
C MET A 128 -17.91 23.23 -8.15
N SER A 129 -17.18 24.20 -8.69
CA SER A 129 -15.97 24.89 -8.20
C SER A 129 -14.64 24.37 -8.78
N THR A 130 -14.12 25.10 -9.77
CA THR A 130 -12.80 24.91 -10.41
C THR A 130 -11.63 25.52 -9.62
N SER A 131 -11.84 25.90 -8.36
CA SER A 131 -10.82 26.68 -7.62
C SER A 131 -9.71 25.83 -7.00
N TYR A 132 -9.83 24.49 -6.99
CA TYR A 132 -8.74 23.59 -6.58
C TYR A 132 -8.91 22.19 -7.20
N SER A 133 -7.80 21.60 -7.68
CA SER A 133 -7.72 20.20 -8.10
C SER A 133 -7.07 19.38 -6.99
N MET A 134 -7.65 18.24 -6.61
CA MET A 134 -7.09 17.31 -5.61
C MET A 134 -6.71 16.00 -6.28
N TRP A 135 -5.44 15.63 -6.25
CA TRP A 135 -4.96 14.37 -6.82
C TRP A 135 -4.85 13.33 -5.72
N LEU A 136 -5.59 12.22 -5.85
CA LEU A 136 -5.42 11.10 -4.92
C LEU A 136 -4.09 10.43 -5.25
N VAL A 137 -3.20 10.36 -4.25
CA VAL A 137 -1.96 9.57 -4.35
C VAL A 137 -2.20 8.26 -3.61
N VAL A 138 -2.14 7.15 -4.34
CA VAL A 138 -2.19 5.79 -3.81
C VAL A 138 -0.76 5.27 -3.71
N LEU A 139 -0.39 4.82 -2.51
CA LEU A 139 0.92 4.24 -2.22
C LEU A 139 0.73 2.77 -1.84
N LEU A 140 1.36 1.86 -2.58
CA LEU A 140 1.23 0.41 -2.39
C LEU A 140 2.61 -0.23 -2.16
N PRO A 141 2.78 -1.09 -1.13
CA PRO A 141 4.00 -1.85 -0.97
C PRO A 141 4.06 -2.98 -2.01
N TYR A 142 5.02 -2.91 -2.93
CA TYR A 142 5.21 -3.94 -3.96
C TYR A 142 6.04 -5.14 -3.50
N ASN A 143 6.42 -5.22 -2.23
CA ASN A 143 7.11 -6.39 -1.68
C ASN A 143 6.16 -7.55 -1.36
N LEU A 144 4.88 -7.26 -1.17
CA LEU A 144 3.90 -8.22 -0.66
C LEU A 144 3.44 -9.16 -1.77
N PRO A 145 3.12 -10.43 -1.43
CA PRO A 145 2.53 -11.37 -2.38
C PRO A 145 1.21 -10.85 -2.99
N PRO A 146 0.84 -11.34 -4.19
CA PRO A 146 -0.47 -11.10 -4.80
C PRO A 146 -1.65 -11.53 -3.92
#